data_AF-A0A1I9GAA0-F1
#
_entry.id   AF-A0A1I9GAA0-F1
#
_cell.length_a   1.000
_cell.length_b   1.000
_cell.length_c   1.000
_cell.angle_alpha   90.00
_cell.angle_beta   90.00
_cell.angle_gamma   90.00
#
_symmetry.space_group_name_H-M   'P 1'
#
loop_
_entity.id
_entity.type
_entity.pdbx_description
1 polymer ?
#
loop_
_entity_poly.entity_id
_entity_poly.type
_entity_poly.pdbx_seq_one_letter_code
_entity_poly.pdbx_strand_id
1 'polypeptide(L)'
;TSETEATTYDTDVTEETSETEATTYDTDVTEGQECPERDGLFPHPTDCHLFIQCANNIAYVMQCPATTFFNDAIKVCDHMTNAPDTCI
;
A
#
# COMPACT_ATOMS: atom_id res chain seq x y z
N THR A 1 26.05 39.27 -32.28
CA THR A 1 26.75 37.99 -32.23
C THR A 1 26.16 37.22 -31.08
N SER A 2 25.50 36.11 -31.42
CA SER A 2 24.77 35.24 -30.50
C SER A 2 25.75 34.47 -29.63
N GLU A 3 25.58 34.53 -28.31
CA GLU A 3 26.26 33.62 -27.39
C GLU A 3 25.21 32.65 -26.84
N THR A 4 25.32 31.41 -27.28
CA THR A 4 24.53 30.26 -26.87
C THR A 4 25.04 29.75 -25.53
N GLU A 5 24.19 29.73 -24.51
CA GLU A 5 24.44 28.94 -23.30
C GLU A 5 23.68 27.62 -23.38
N ALA A 6 24.42 26.52 -23.33
CA ALA A 6 23.89 25.17 -23.24
C ALA A 6 23.71 24.82 -21.75
N THR A 7 22.48 24.73 -21.29
CA THR A 7 22.16 24.27 -19.94
C THR A 7 22.03 22.74 -19.97
N THR A 8 23.10 22.04 -19.59
CA THR A 8 23.03 20.61 -19.32
C THR A 8 22.28 20.43 -17.99
N TYR A 9 21.05 19.92 -18.08
CA TYR A 9 20.31 19.45 -16.92
C TYR A 9 20.84 18.05 -16.58
N ASP A 10 21.60 17.95 -15.49
CA ASP A 10 21.90 16.66 -14.88
C ASP A 10 20.72 16.37 -13.94
N THR A 11 19.69 15.72 -14.48
CA THR A 11 18.63 15.18 -13.63
C THR A 11 19.21 13.92 -13.02
N ASP A 12 19.65 14.03 -11.77
CA ASP A 12 19.90 12.90 -10.88
C ASP A 12 18.58 12.11 -10.83
N VAL A 13 18.45 11.14 -11.73
CA VAL A 13 17.44 10.11 -11.65
C VAL A 13 17.93 9.25 -10.51
N THR A 14 17.55 9.62 -9.29
CA THR A 14 17.54 8.68 -8.17
C THR A 14 16.71 7.52 -8.67
N GLU A 15 17.38 6.42 -9.01
CA GLU A 15 16.76 5.13 -9.16
C GLU A 15 16.00 4.91 -7.87
N GLU A 16 14.70 5.18 -7.89
CA GLU A 16 13.76 4.61 -6.95
C GLU A 16 13.87 3.12 -7.21
N THR A 17 14.86 2.50 -6.58
CA THR A 17 15.00 1.07 -6.48
C THR A 17 13.70 0.62 -5.88
N SER A 18 12.82 0.13 -6.75
CA SER A 18 11.69 -0.71 -6.40
C SER A 18 12.31 -1.93 -5.73
N GLU A 19 12.59 -1.77 -4.44
CA GLU A 19 12.88 -2.85 -3.54
C GLU A 19 11.63 -3.71 -3.60
N THR A 20 11.78 -4.78 -4.34
CA THR A 20 10.87 -5.91 -4.36
C THR A 20 11.04 -6.54 -3.00
N GLU A 21 10.45 -5.92 -1.99
CA GLU A 21 10.13 -6.61 -0.75
C GLU A 21 9.13 -7.68 -1.15
N ALA A 22 9.68 -8.88 -1.37
CA ALA A 22 8.90 -10.08 -1.47
C ALA A 22 7.93 -10.05 -0.29
N THR A 23 6.64 -9.95 -0.58
CA THR A 23 5.57 -10.09 0.40
C THR A 23 5.74 -11.48 0.97
N THR A 24 6.53 -11.61 2.02
CA THR A 24 6.63 -12.83 2.80
C THR A 24 5.26 -12.96 3.43
N TYR A 25 4.44 -13.81 2.83
CA TYR A 25 3.31 -14.47 3.44
C TYR A 25 3.88 -15.25 4.63
N ASP A 26 4.14 -14.50 5.70
CA ASP A 26 4.58 -15.03 6.97
C ASP A 26 3.40 -15.82 7.50
N THR A 27 3.47 -17.12 7.25
CA THR A 27 2.45 -18.09 7.62
C THR A 27 2.44 -18.32 9.13
N ASP A 28 3.30 -17.62 9.88
CA ASP A 28 3.44 -17.64 11.34
C ASP A 28 2.78 -16.41 12.02
N VAL A 29 2.20 -15.44 11.27
CA VAL A 29 1.39 -14.35 11.86
C VAL A 29 -0.07 -14.77 11.98
N THR A 30 -0.31 -15.90 12.65
CA THR A 30 -1.66 -16.34 13.06
C THR A 30 -2.03 -15.86 14.46
N GLU A 31 -1.22 -15.00 15.07
CA GLU A 31 -1.54 -14.40 16.37
C GLU A 31 -2.14 -13.00 16.17
N GLY A 32 -3.42 -12.97 15.78
CA GLY A 32 -4.29 -11.79 15.99
C GLY A 32 -4.94 -11.13 14.78
N GLN A 33 -4.85 -11.69 13.57
CA GLN A 33 -5.61 -11.21 12.41
C GLN A 33 -6.71 -12.21 12.06
N GLU A 34 -7.88 -12.03 12.68
CA GLU A 34 -9.07 -12.83 12.39
C GLU A 34 -9.86 -12.22 11.24
N CYS A 35 -10.41 -13.09 10.39
CA CYS A 35 -11.32 -12.70 9.33
C CYS A 35 -12.70 -12.33 9.89
N PRO A 36 -13.19 -11.08 9.70
CA PRO A 36 -14.53 -10.71 10.12
C PRO A 36 -15.62 -11.51 9.39
N GLU A 37 -15.37 -11.84 8.12
CA GLU A 37 -16.21 -12.75 7.33
C GLU A 37 -15.34 -13.73 6.55
N ARG A 38 -15.94 -14.83 6.08
CA ARG A 38 -15.23 -15.92 5.39
C ARG A 38 -14.36 -15.45 4.23
N ASP A 39 -14.91 -14.53 3.44
CA ASP A 39 -14.27 -13.96 2.26
C ASP A 39 -14.50 -12.45 2.25
N GLY A 40 -13.52 -11.67 1.82
CA GLY A 40 -13.69 -10.22 1.70
C GLY A 40 -12.40 -9.43 1.86
N LEU A 41 -12.53 -8.10 1.80
CA LEU A 41 -11.45 -7.15 2.08
C LEU A 41 -11.84 -6.29 3.30
N PHE A 42 -10.93 -6.18 4.25
CA PHE A 42 -11.15 -5.51 5.54
C PHE A 42 -9.97 -4.59 5.86
N PRO A 43 -10.20 -3.52 6.62
CA PRO A 43 -9.12 -2.63 7.04
C PRO A 43 -8.20 -3.34 8.03
N HIS A 44 -6.90 -3.07 7.94
CA HIS A 44 -5.94 -3.51 8.94
C HIS A 44 -6.11 -2.66 10.22
N PRO A 45 -6.03 -3.25 11.43
CA PRO A 45 -6.41 -2.55 12.67
C PRO A 45 -5.46 -1.42 13.09
N THR A 46 -4.23 -1.39 12.57
CA THR A 46 -3.20 -0.43 13.02
C THR A 46 -2.50 0.33 11.89
N ASP A 47 -2.69 -0.05 10.64
CA ASP A 47 -1.97 0.56 9.52
C ASP A 47 -2.87 0.67 8.30
N CYS A 48 -3.14 1.90 7.88
CA CYS A 48 -4.03 2.16 6.76
C CYS A 48 -3.42 1.91 5.37
N HIS A 49 -2.11 1.74 5.28
CA HIS A 49 -1.48 1.24 4.07
C HIS A 49 -1.69 -0.26 3.91
N LEU A 50 -2.18 -0.95 4.95
CA LEU A 50 -2.45 -2.38 4.93
C LEU A 50 -3.95 -2.66 4.90
N PHE A 51 -4.32 -3.78 4.27
CA PHE A 51 -5.65 -4.36 4.32
C PHE A 51 -5.56 -5.87 4.49
N ILE A 52 -6.62 -6.46 5.00
CA ILE A 52 -6.74 -7.90 5.18
C ILE A 52 -7.63 -8.43 4.05
N GLN A 53 -7.07 -9.29 3.21
CA GLN A 53 -7.84 -10.14 2.32
C GLN A 53 -8.18 -11.44 3.04
N CYS A 54 -9.45 -11.75 3.15
CA CYS A 54 -9.92 -13.04 3.64
C CYS A 54 -10.33 -13.92 2.47
N ALA A 55 -9.83 -15.16 2.46
CA ALA A 55 -10.29 -16.20 1.57
C ALA A 55 -10.40 -17.53 2.34
N ASN A 56 -11.60 -18.10 2.40
CA ASN A 56 -11.90 -19.30 3.19
C ASN A 56 -11.48 -19.21 4.68
N ASN A 57 -11.76 -18.07 5.33
CA ASN A 57 -11.33 -17.74 6.71
C ASN A 57 -9.81 -17.67 6.92
N ILE A 58 -9.01 -17.63 5.85
CA ILE A 58 -7.57 -17.38 5.94
C ILE A 58 -7.35 -15.90 5.65
N ALA A 59 -6.76 -15.20 6.62
CA ALA A 59 -6.39 -13.80 6.52
C ALA A 59 -5.04 -13.65 5.83
N TYR A 60 -4.98 -12.77 4.83
CA TYR A 60 -3.78 -12.37 4.14
C TYR A 60 -3.63 -10.86 4.31
N VAL A 61 -2.57 -10.42 4.99
CA VAL A 61 -2.26 -9.00 5.11
C VAL A 61 -1.58 -8.56 3.82
N MET A 62 -2.14 -7.54 3.18
CA MET A 62 -1.71 -7.02 1.89
C MET A 62 -1.47 -5.51 2.02
N GLN A 63 -0.41 -5.02 1.38
CA GLN A 63 -0.12 -3.59 1.33
C GLN A 63 -0.74 -2.95 0.10
N CYS A 64 -1.29 -1.75 0.26
CA CYS A 64 -1.76 -0.92 -0.81
C CYS A 64 -0.59 -0.40 -1.67
N PRO A 65 -0.77 -0.24 -3.00
CA PRO A 65 0.30 0.26 -3.86
C PRO A 65 0.70 1.70 -3.53
N ALA A 66 1.99 2.01 -3.66
CA ALA A 66 2.53 3.37 -3.48
C ALA A 66 2.08 4.00 -2.15
N THR A 67 1.74 5.30 -2.15
CA THR A 67 1.25 6.03 -0.97
C THR A 67 -0.28 6.03 -0.91
N THR A 68 -0.93 4.92 -1.26
CA THR A 68 -2.40 4.77 -1.19
C THR A 68 -2.83 4.03 0.07
N PHE A 69 -4.10 4.19 0.43
CA PHE A 69 -4.69 3.73 1.68
C PHE A 69 -5.93 2.92 1.40
N PHE A 70 -6.19 1.90 2.20
CA PHE A 70 -7.37 1.07 1.99
C PHE A 70 -8.65 1.85 2.32
N ASN A 71 -9.51 2.03 1.31
CA ASN A 71 -10.81 2.63 1.44
C ASN A 71 -11.87 1.53 1.66
N ASP A 72 -12.30 1.38 2.92
CA ASP A 72 -13.26 0.35 3.31
C ASP A 72 -14.65 0.51 2.66
N ALA A 73 -15.03 1.74 2.30
CA ALA A 73 -16.34 2.01 1.71
C ALA A 73 -16.49 1.44 0.29
N ILE A 74 -15.39 1.44 -0.48
CA ILE A 74 -15.35 0.97 -1.87
C ILE A 74 -14.45 -0.26 -2.07
N LYS A 75 -13.82 -0.75 -1.00
CA LYS A 75 -12.97 -1.95 -0.96
C LYS A 75 -11.80 -1.91 -1.94
N VAL A 76 -11.18 -0.74 -2.08
CA VAL A 76 -9.99 -0.55 -2.93
C VAL A 76 -8.97 0.35 -2.23
N CYS A 77 -7.72 0.28 -2.67
CA CYS A 77 -6.70 1.25 -2.29
C CYS A 77 -6.96 2.56 -3.05
N ASP A 78 -7.09 3.66 -2.32
CA ASP A 78 -7.39 4.98 -2.85
C ASP A 78 -6.50 6.04 -2.17
N HIS A 79 -6.54 7.26 -2.66
CA HIS A 79 -5.76 8.36 -2.12
C HIS A 79 -6.22 8.73 -0.69
N MET A 80 -5.31 9.20 0.16
CA MET A 80 -5.60 9.54 1.57
C MET A 80 -6.79 10.49 1.74
N THR A 81 -7.02 11.36 0.75
CA THR A 81 -8.15 12.31 0.74
C THR A 81 -9.52 11.63 0.76
N ASN A 82 -9.59 10.35 0.39
CA ASN A 82 -10.81 9.54 0.40
C ASN A 82 -10.78 8.43 1.48
N ALA A 83 -9.69 8.33 2.24
CA ALA A 83 -9.59 7.35 3.32
C ALA A 83 -10.51 7.74 4.49
N PRO A 84 -11.08 6.76 5.22
CA PRO A 84 -11.88 7.04 6.40
C PRO A 84 -11.05 7.74 7.49
N ASP A 85 -11.70 8.56 8.32
CA ASP A 85 -11.11 9.34 9.42
C ASP A 85 -10.31 8.50 10.44
N THR A 86 -10.44 7.16 10.39
CA THR A 86 -9.70 6.22 11.23
C THR A 86 -8.23 6.07 10.82
N CYS A 87 -7.83 6.65 9.70
CA CYS A 87 -6.44 6.73 9.25
C CYS A 87 -5.80 8.04 9.75
N ILE A 88 -5.43 8.04 11.03
CA ILE A 88 -4.79 9.18 11.70
C ILE A 88 -3.29 8.96 11.82
#